data_AF-A0AAU4MAK3-F1
#
_entry.id   AF-A0AAU4MAK3-F1
#
_cell.length_a   1.000
_cell.length_b   1.000
_cell.length_c   1.000
_cell.angle_alpha   90.00
_cell.angle_beta   90.00
_cell.angle_gamma   90.00
#
_symmetry.space_group_name_H-M   'P 1'
#
loop_
_entity.id
_entity.type
_entity.pdbx_description
1 polymer ?
#
loop_
_entity_poly.entity_id
_entity_poly.type
_entity_poly.pdbx_seq_one_letter_code
_entity_poly.pdbx_strand_id
1 'polypeptide(L)'
;MDPEAVNRYGGTVSEELGQLQQVQSAVSGITVTADAFGHLPNAQNLASTYMEHAAASRQNVQVLAQALSGVVSGLRATAQNYAAQDRSIGGGFGGGQ
;
A
#
# COMPACT_ATOMS: atom_id res chain seq x y z
N MET A 1 -19.00 -6.49 -15.75
CA MET A 1 -17.90 -6.83 -14.82
C MET A 1 -18.41 -7.94 -13.92
N ASP A 2 -17.55 -8.90 -13.61
CA ASP A 2 -17.87 -10.03 -12.72
C ASP A 2 -17.63 -9.62 -11.25
N PRO A 3 -18.65 -9.66 -10.37
CA PRO A 3 -18.49 -9.31 -8.96
C PRO A 3 -17.50 -10.21 -8.21
N GLU A 4 -17.32 -11.47 -8.62
CA GLU A 4 -16.28 -12.32 -8.06
C GLU A 4 -14.88 -11.86 -8.43
N ALA A 5 -14.69 -11.33 -9.65
CA ALA A 5 -13.41 -10.79 -10.07
C ALA A 5 -13.03 -9.55 -9.25
N VAL A 6 -13.99 -8.68 -8.93
CA VAL A 6 -13.77 -7.52 -8.07
C VAL A 6 -13.41 -7.94 -6.64
N ASN A 7 -14.08 -8.96 -6.08
CA ASN A 7 -13.77 -9.48 -4.75
C ASN A 7 -12.38 -10.14 -4.70
N ARG A 8 -12.04 -10.98 -5.69
CA ARG A 8 -10.71 -11.60 -5.79
C ARG A 8 -9.61 -10.56 -5.88
N TYR A 9 -9.80 -9.55 -6.73
CA TYR A 9 -8.85 -8.45 -6.89
C TYR A 9 -8.72 -7.63 -5.59
N GLY A 10 -9.83 -7.33 -4.91
CA GLY A 10 -9.81 -6.68 -3.60
C GLY A 10 -9.07 -7.48 -2.52
N GLY A 11 -9.13 -8.81 -2.58
CA GLY A 11 -8.35 -9.72 -1.74
C GLY A 11 -6.85 -9.59 -1.99
N THR A 12 -6.41 -9.72 -3.25
CA THR A 12 -5.00 -9.58 -3.64
C THR A 12 -4.43 -8.22 -3.23
N VAL A 13 -5.12 -7.12 -3.49
CA VAL A 13 -4.60 -5.79 -3.13
C VAL A 13 -4.57 -5.59 -1.61
N SER A 14 -5.48 -6.21 -0.85
CA SER A 14 -5.43 -6.17 0.63
C SER A 14 -4.21 -6.93 1.18
N GLU A 15 -3.85 -8.04 0.54
CA GLU A 15 -2.67 -8.84 0.89
C GLU A 15 -1.36 -8.10 0.55
N GLU A 16 -1.29 -7.49 -0.64
CA GLU A 16 -0.16 -6.63 -1.06
C GLU A 16 0.01 -5.42 -0.12
N LEU A 17 -1.08 -4.80 0.33
CA LEU A 17 -1.03 -3.72 1.32
C LEU A 17 -0.44 -4.20 2.66
N GLY A 18 -0.84 -5.39 3.12
CA GLY A 18 -0.29 -5.99 4.34
C GLY A 18 1.22 -6.26 4.23
N GLN A 19 1.66 -6.77 3.08
CA GLN A 19 3.09 -6.97 2.80
C GLN A 19 3.84 -5.64 2.78
N LEU A 20 3.29 -4.58 2.18
CA LEU A 20 3.93 -3.26 2.20
C LEU A 20 4.03 -2.66 3.60
N GLN A 21 3.02 -2.83 4.44
CA GLN A 21 3.08 -2.36 5.83
C GLN A 21 4.16 -3.09 6.63
N GLN A 22 4.35 -4.40 6.39
CA GLN A 22 5.48 -5.14 6.96
C GLN A 22 6.83 -4.62 6.46
N VAL A 23 6.97 -4.39 5.15
CA VAL A 23 8.19 -3.80 4.57
C VAL A 23 8.46 -2.42 5.15
N GLN A 24 7.44 -1.57 5.27
CA GLN A 24 7.56 -0.25 5.89
C GLN A 24 8.03 -0.34 7.34
N SER A 25 7.44 -1.26 8.11
CA SER A 25 7.84 -1.48 9.51
C SER A 25 9.29 -1.95 9.61
N ALA A 26 9.67 -2.93 8.80
CA ALA A 26 11.04 -3.45 8.74
C ALA A 26 12.05 -2.36 8.34
N VAL A 27 11.75 -1.58 7.30
CA VAL A 27 12.62 -0.49 6.81
C VAL A 27 12.71 0.66 7.82
N SER A 28 11.62 0.99 8.51
CA SER A 28 11.63 2.02 9.55
C SER A 28 12.51 1.66 10.76
N GLY A 29 12.64 0.36 11.05
CA GLY A 29 13.49 -0.16 12.12
C GLY A 29 14.98 -0.21 11.77
N ILE A 30 15.36 -0.10 10.50
CA ILE A 30 16.76 -0.07 10.08
C ILE A 30 17.33 1.31 10.42
N THR A 31 18.08 1.37 11.51
CA THR A 31 18.86 2.55 11.90
C THR A 31 20.33 2.18 11.87
N VAL A 32 21.08 2.74 10.91
CA VAL A 32 22.54 2.65 10.90
C VAL A 32 23.09 3.93 11.50
N THR A 33 23.85 3.81 12.59
CA THR A 33 24.49 4.95 13.25
C THR A 33 25.71 5.41 12.47
N ALA A 34 26.05 6.69 12.58
CA ALA A 34 27.24 7.25 11.92
C ALA A 34 28.54 6.51 12.34
N ASP A 35 28.59 6.00 13.57
CA ASP A 35 29.74 5.25 14.10
C ASP A 35 29.95 3.91 13.38
N ALA A 36 28.92 3.33 12.77
CA ALA A 36 29.03 2.10 11.99
C ALA A 36 29.86 2.25 10.71
N PHE A 37 30.07 3.50 10.24
CA PHE A 37 30.91 3.80 9.07
C PHE A 37 32.40 3.90 9.43
N GLY A 38 32.76 3.80 10.71
CA GLY A 38 34.13 3.87 11.19
C GLY A 38 34.75 5.27 11.07
N HIS A 39 36.09 5.33 11.17
CA HIS A 39 36.88 6.57 11.18
C HIS A 39 37.62 6.80 9.85
N LEU A 40 37.13 6.22 8.76
CA LEU A 40 37.76 6.36 7.45
C LEU A 40 37.78 7.83 7.01
N PRO A 41 38.81 8.29 6.27
CA PRO A 41 38.72 9.53 5.52
C PRO A 41 37.45 9.47 4.65
N ASN A 42 36.60 10.49 4.70
CA ASN A 42 35.26 10.54 4.09
C ASN A 42 34.13 9.73 4.76
N ALA A 43 34.33 9.12 5.95
CA ALA A 43 33.26 8.40 6.65
C ALA A 43 32.05 9.29 6.97
N GLN A 44 32.28 10.58 7.26
CA GLN A 44 31.19 11.55 7.47
C GLN A 44 30.37 11.80 6.20
N ASN A 45 31.01 11.87 5.03
CA ASN A 45 30.30 12.02 3.76
C ASN A 45 29.50 10.75 3.43
N LEU A 46 30.08 9.58 3.67
CA LEU A 46 29.40 8.30 3.47
C LEU A 46 28.19 8.14 4.41
N ALA A 47 28.34 8.49 5.69
CA ALA A 47 27.25 8.50 6.66
C ALA A 47 26.15 9.49 6.25
N SER A 48 26.51 10.71 5.82
CA SER A 48 25.55 11.71 5.33
C SER A 48 24.76 11.21 4.12
N THR A 49 25.46 10.70 3.11
CA THR A 49 24.86 10.15 1.89
C THR A 49 23.94 8.97 2.21
N TYR A 50 24.37 8.08 3.11
CA TYR A 50 23.53 6.98 3.56
C TYR A 50 22.26 7.48 4.26
N MET A 51 22.37 8.46 5.16
CA MET A 51 21.23 9.01 5.88
C MET A 51 20.22 9.66 4.93
N GLU A 52 20.69 10.42 3.93
CA GLU A 52 19.84 10.97 2.87
C GLU A 52 19.13 9.87 2.09
N HIS A 53 19.87 8.85 1.66
CA HIS A 53 19.30 7.73 0.91
C HIS A 53 18.30 6.93 1.75
N ALA A 54 18.58 6.71 3.03
CA ALA A 54 17.69 6.03 3.96
C ALA A 54 16.42 6.83 4.24
N ALA A 55 16.51 8.16 4.32
CA ALA A 55 15.36 9.05 4.45
C ALA A 55 14.50 9.02 3.17
N ALA A 56 15.11 9.16 2.00
CA ALA A 56 14.42 9.07 0.71
C ALA A 56 13.75 7.70 0.51
N SER A 57 14.44 6.61 0.86
CA SER A 57 13.89 5.25 0.78
C SER A 57 12.67 5.07 1.68
N ARG A 58 12.73 5.58 2.93
CA ARG A 58 11.58 5.56 3.85
C ARG A 58 10.39 6.34 3.30
N GLN A 59 10.65 7.53 2.74
CA GLN A 59 9.60 8.34 2.11
C GLN A 59 8.97 7.62 0.91
N ASN A 60 9.78 6.99 0.05
CA ASN A 60 9.29 6.25 -1.11
C ASN A 60 8.38 5.09 -0.70
N VAL A 61 8.78 4.30 0.30
CA VAL A 61 7.95 3.20 0.82
C VAL A 61 6.63 3.72 1.38
N GLN A 62 6.64 4.85 2.10
CA GLN A 62 5.42 5.48 2.61
C GLN A 62 4.48 5.93 1.48
N VAL A 63 5.01 6.55 0.42
CA VAL A 63 4.22 6.97 -0.74
C VAL A 63 3.59 5.76 -1.45
N LEU A 64 4.35 4.68 -1.63
CA LEU A 64 3.83 3.44 -2.22
C LEU A 64 2.71 2.82 -1.37
N ALA A 65 2.87 2.78 -0.05
CA ALA A 65 1.84 2.27 0.86
C ALA A 65 0.56 3.12 0.79
N GLN A 66 0.68 4.45 0.72
CA GLN A 66 -0.46 5.36 0.57
C GLN A 66 -1.18 5.15 -0.77
N ALA A 67 -0.44 5.02 -1.87
CA ALA A 67 -1.00 4.79 -3.20
C ALA A 67 -1.79 3.47 -3.24
N LEU A 68 -1.22 2.37 -2.72
CA LEU A 68 -1.89 1.07 -2.67
C LEU A 68 -3.12 1.09 -1.76
N SER A 69 -3.06 1.76 -0.61
CA SER A 69 -4.23 1.96 0.24
C SER A 69 -5.37 2.69 -0.48
N GLY A 70 -5.03 3.68 -1.33
CA GLY A 70 -5.99 4.37 -2.20
C GLY A 70 -6.63 3.42 -3.22
N VAL A 71 -5.83 2.57 -3.87
CA VAL A 71 -6.32 1.56 -4.81
C VAL A 71 -7.27 0.56 -4.13
N VAL A 72 -6.91 0.02 -2.96
CA VAL A 72 -7.80 -0.87 -2.17
C VAL A 72 -9.13 -0.18 -1.88
N SER A 73 -9.08 1.08 -1.43
CA SER A 73 -10.27 1.85 -1.08
C SER A 73 -11.19 2.07 -2.29
N GLY A 74 -10.61 2.42 -3.44
CA GLY A 74 -11.36 2.57 -4.69
C GLY A 74 -11.97 1.27 -5.19
N LEU A 75 -11.25 0.15 -5.10
CA LEU A 75 -11.77 -1.17 -5.45
C LEU A 75 -12.94 -1.60 -4.55
N ARG A 76 -12.82 -1.37 -3.23
CA ARG A 76 -13.91 -1.64 -2.28
C ARG A 76 -15.15 -0.79 -2.58
N ALA A 77 -14.97 0.49 -2.86
CA ALA A 77 -16.08 1.38 -3.25
C ALA A 77 -16.75 0.90 -4.55
N THR A 78 -15.95 0.47 -5.54
CA THR A 78 -16.46 -0.07 -6.80
C THR A 78 -17.26 -1.36 -6.60
N ALA A 79 -16.75 -2.27 -5.75
CA ALA A 79 -17.44 -3.51 -5.40
C ALA A 79 -18.79 -3.24 -4.70
N GLN A 80 -18.81 -2.31 -3.74
CA GLN A 80 -20.02 -1.92 -3.02
C GLN A 80 -21.06 -1.31 -3.96
N ASN A 81 -20.63 -0.43 -4.87
CA ASN A 81 -21.51 0.17 -5.88
C ASN A 81 -22.12 -0.88 -6.80
N TYR A 82 -21.32 -1.84 -7.29
CA TYR A 82 -21.82 -2.96 -8.09
C TYR A 82 -22.85 -3.80 -7.32
N ALA A 83 -22.55 -4.19 -6.07
CA ALA A 83 -23.45 -4.99 -5.25
C ALA A 83 -24.74 -4.25 -4.86
N ALA A 84 -24.70 -2.91 -4.76
CA ALA A 84 -25.88 -2.09 -4.53
C ALA A 84 -26.73 -1.97 -5.80
N GLN A 85 -26.09 -1.79 -6.96
CA GLN A 85 -26.77 -1.68 -8.25
C GLN A 85 -27.41 -3.01 -8.65
N ASP A 86 -26.75 -4.14 -8.43
CA ASP A 86 -27.30 -5.48 -8.69
C ASP A 86 -28.54 -5.77 -7.82
N ARG A 87 -28.50 -5.41 -6.53
CA ARG A 87 -29.68 -5.48 -5.64
C ARG A 87 -30.82 -4.55 -6.08
N SER A 88 -30.50 -3.35 -6.56
CA SER A 88 -31.50 -2.41 -7.07
C SER A 88 -32.18 -2.93 -8.34
N ILE A 89 -31.44 -3.61 -9.22
CA ILE A 89 -31.97 -4.21 -10.44
C ILE A 89 -32.79 -5.46 -10.09
N GLY A 90 -32.27 -6.36 -9.26
CA GLY A 90 -32.98 -7.57 -8.82
C GLY A 90 -34.26 -7.29 -8.03
N GLY A 91 -34.28 -6.24 -7.21
CA GLY A 91 -35.48 -5.78 -6.50
C GLY A 91 -36.52 -5.09 -7.40
N GLY A 92 -36.09 -4.51 -8.53
CA GLY A 92 -36.96 -3.84 -9.50
C GLY A 92 -37.76 -4.80 -10.40
N PHE A 93 -37.23 -6.00 -10.68
CA PHE A 93 -37.91 -7.02 -11.49
C PHE A 93 -38.84 -7.94 -10.70
N GLY A 94 -38.81 -7.92 -9.36
CA GLY A 94 -39.70 -8.70 -8.49
C GLY A 94 -41.02 -8.01 -8.12
N GLY A 95 -41.28 -6.82 -8.66
CA GLY A 95 -42.43 -5.96 -8.33
C GLY A 95 -43.29 -5.58 -9.52
N GLY A 96 -43.47 -6.50 -10.48
CA GLY A 96 -44.46 -6.40 -11.55
C GLY A 96 -45.44 -7.56 -11.44
N GLN A 97 -46.73 -7.23 -11.44
CA GLN A 97 -47.90 -8.11 -11.29
C GLN A 97 -47.88 -9.36 -12.19
#